data_AF-A0A136IZ15-F1
#
_entry.id   AF-A0A136IZ15-F1
#
_cell.length_a   1.000
_cell.length_b   1.000
_cell.length_c   1.000
_cell.angle_alpha   90.00
_cell.angle_beta   90.00
_cell.angle_gamma   90.00
#
_symmetry.space_group_name_H-M   'P 1'
#
loop_
_entity.id
_entity.type
_entity.pdbx_description
1 polymer ?
#
loop_
_entity_poly.entity_id
_entity_poly.type
_entity_poly.pdbx_seq_one_letter_code
_entity_poly.pdbx_strand_id
1 'polypeptide(L)'
;MLWKNYMWSNLEHEIQSADSTVVAIVDDCDREGKTAHCRPGLTLRDFLNLLQEPRYFSGCPESTVDVRRICLSNLTIPMIVIMFSTVTDFELPFLSAFIRSHLGSQALACARLEPDGSRPYIFELHIPHFVLRAHRGPPRDSRTMGNGKTIRSGEDVTFLKNGLRKKENGLSMMMYSTTTSILIVGQFSRRWNGYLFTDSYYEAQSGDDSDESVGSANEDTVLAWDDERDFEGGRGLPDPFTCGDTQADTPLPNSRDYFINAASIRTRRVLEEWSLLVCFVEEQSDKHV
;
A
#
# COMPACT_ATOMS: atom_id res chain seq x y z
N MET A 1 -16.02 23.30 9.61
CA MET A 1 -17.16 22.43 9.99
C MET A 1 -17.99 21.96 8.80
N LEU A 2 -18.40 22.82 7.86
CA LEU A 2 -19.28 22.44 6.73
C LEU A 2 -18.71 21.37 5.77
N TRP A 3 -17.41 21.41 5.47
CA TRP A 3 -16.73 20.40 4.63
C TRP A 3 -16.74 18.98 5.19
N LYS A 4 -16.65 18.79 6.52
CA LYS A 4 -16.70 17.47 7.16
C LYS A 4 -18.07 16.84 6.99
N ASN A 5 -19.15 17.63 7.10
CA ASN A 5 -20.52 17.13 6.96
C ASN A 5 -20.86 16.72 5.53
N TYR A 6 -20.41 17.48 4.51
CA TYR A 6 -20.61 17.13 3.10
C TYR A 6 -19.79 15.90 2.67
N MET A 7 -18.56 15.78 3.16
CA MET A 7 -17.75 14.58 2.93
C MET A 7 -18.36 13.34 3.61
N TRP A 8 -18.96 13.50 4.79
CA TRP A 8 -19.61 12.40 5.52
C TRP A 8 -20.83 11.82 4.79
N SER A 9 -21.71 12.65 4.22
CA SER A 9 -22.89 12.14 3.51
C SER A 9 -22.54 11.35 2.24
N ASN A 10 -21.49 11.76 1.52
CA ASN A 10 -21.02 11.02 0.35
C ASN A 10 -20.29 9.73 0.74
N LEU A 11 -19.56 9.76 1.86
CA LEU A 11 -18.88 8.59 2.40
C LEU A 11 -19.87 7.50 2.81
N GLU A 12 -21.01 7.83 3.42
CA GLU A 12 -22.03 6.84 3.79
C GLU A 12 -22.58 6.06 2.58
N HIS A 13 -22.80 6.75 1.46
CA HIS A 13 -23.25 6.12 0.22
C HIS A 13 -22.17 5.21 -0.37
N GLU A 14 -20.90 5.65 -0.38
CA GLU A 14 -19.78 4.83 -0.86
C GLU A 14 -19.55 3.59 0.02
N ILE A 15 -19.62 3.75 1.35
CA ILE A 15 -19.53 2.63 2.31
C ILE A 15 -20.64 1.60 2.04
N GLN A 16 -21.87 2.04 1.77
CA GLN A 16 -22.97 1.12 1.44
C GLN A 16 -22.74 0.39 0.11
N SER A 17 -22.15 1.04 -0.89
CA SER A 17 -21.90 0.45 -2.21
C SER A 17 -20.70 -0.52 -2.25
N ALA A 18 -19.77 -0.39 -1.30
CA ALA A 18 -18.49 -1.11 -1.27
C ALA A 18 -18.38 -2.10 -0.09
N ASP A 19 -19.51 -2.45 0.54
CA ASP A 19 -19.57 -3.20 1.81
C ASP A 19 -18.92 -4.60 1.75
N SER A 20 -18.61 -5.12 0.56
CA SER A 20 -17.91 -6.41 0.36
C SER A 20 -16.48 -6.30 -0.17
N THR A 21 -15.99 -5.10 -0.50
CA THR A 21 -14.63 -4.94 -1.04
C THR A 21 -13.64 -4.73 0.09
N VAL A 22 -12.65 -5.61 0.16
CA VAL A 22 -11.52 -5.45 1.07
C VAL A 22 -10.64 -4.29 0.61
N VAL A 23 -10.34 -3.39 1.53
CA VAL A 23 -9.61 -2.14 1.26
C VAL A 23 -8.38 -1.94 2.13
N ALA A 24 -8.31 -2.60 3.28
CA ALA A 24 -7.26 -2.34 4.25
C ALA A 24 -6.85 -3.58 5.04
N ILE A 25 -5.60 -3.55 5.52
CA ILE A 25 -5.11 -4.39 6.62
C ILE A 25 -4.71 -3.44 7.73
N VAL A 26 -5.14 -3.74 8.94
CA VAL A 26 -4.68 -3.02 10.11
C VAL A 26 -4.19 -4.02 11.14
N ASP A 27 -2.99 -3.74 11.63
CA ASP A 27 -2.33 -4.55 12.64
C ASP A 27 -1.93 -3.68 13.84
N ASP A 28 -2.61 -3.93 14.95
CA ASP A 28 -2.40 -3.28 16.23
C ASP A 28 -1.54 -4.17 17.13
N CYS A 29 -0.42 -3.62 17.60
CA CYS A 29 0.55 -4.33 18.41
C CYS A 29 0.78 -3.66 19.76
N ASP A 30 1.10 -4.48 20.75
CA ASP A 30 1.42 -4.03 22.10
C ASP A 30 2.89 -3.60 22.29
N ARG A 31 3.27 -3.26 23.52
CA ARG A 31 4.66 -2.86 23.88
C ARG A 31 5.70 -3.92 23.60
N GLU A 32 5.31 -5.19 23.61
CA GLU A 32 6.20 -6.32 23.33
C GLU A 32 6.29 -6.59 21.83
N GLY A 33 5.57 -5.80 21.02
CA GLY A 33 5.46 -5.96 19.57
C GLY A 33 4.66 -7.19 19.18
N LYS A 34 3.92 -7.78 20.13
CA LYS A 34 3.00 -8.87 19.83
C LYS A 34 1.77 -8.27 19.17
N THR A 35 1.39 -8.84 18.04
CA THR A 35 0.10 -8.56 17.41
C THR A 35 -1.01 -8.81 18.43
N ALA A 36 -1.63 -7.73 18.89
CA ALA A 36 -2.80 -7.79 19.75
C ALA A 36 -4.03 -8.12 18.89
N HIS A 37 -4.14 -7.44 17.74
CA HIS A 37 -5.20 -7.64 16.76
C HIS A 37 -4.69 -7.33 15.34
N CYS A 38 -4.38 -8.36 14.56
CA CYS A 38 -4.29 -8.21 13.11
C CYS A 38 -5.67 -8.49 12.52
N ARG A 39 -6.20 -7.50 11.80
CA ARG A 39 -7.47 -7.61 11.09
C ARG A 39 -7.15 -7.52 9.59
N PRO A 40 -6.83 -8.65 8.92
CA PRO A 40 -6.77 -8.68 7.47
C PRO A 40 -8.19 -8.50 6.91
N GLY A 41 -8.30 -8.13 5.64
CA GLY A 41 -9.60 -8.23 5.00
C GLY A 41 -10.61 -7.13 5.35
N LEU A 42 -10.19 -5.94 5.77
CA LEU A 42 -11.13 -4.92 6.23
C LEU A 42 -11.89 -4.29 5.07
N THR A 43 -13.21 -4.30 5.17
CA THR A 43 -14.10 -3.46 4.34
C THR A 43 -13.96 -1.98 4.72
N LEU A 44 -14.50 -1.05 3.92
CA LEU A 44 -14.48 0.37 4.28
C LEU A 44 -15.18 0.65 5.60
N ARG A 45 -16.28 -0.07 5.89
CA ARG A 45 -17.02 0.08 7.15
C ARG A 45 -16.20 -0.42 8.33
N ASP A 46 -15.61 -1.61 8.22
CA ASP A 46 -14.82 -2.19 9.30
C ASP A 46 -13.54 -1.38 9.55
N PHE A 47 -12.93 -0.89 8.48
CA PHE A 47 -11.79 0.02 8.56
C PHE A 47 -12.13 1.31 9.32
N LEU A 48 -13.26 1.96 9.00
CA LEU A 48 -13.73 3.15 9.72
C LEU A 48 -13.99 2.84 11.21
N ASN A 49 -14.74 1.78 11.50
CA ASN A 49 -15.09 1.40 12.87
C ASN A 49 -13.83 1.15 13.71
N LEU A 50 -12.86 0.42 13.15
CA LEU A 50 -11.58 0.14 13.80
C LEU A 50 -10.75 1.41 14.05
N LEU A 51 -10.71 2.33 13.08
CA LEU A 51 -9.95 3.57 13.25
C LEU A 51 -10.59 4.55 14.24
N GLN A 52 -11.89 4.42 14.52
CA GLN A 52 -12.58 5.18 15.57
C GLN A 52 -12.33 4.63 16.99
N GLU A 53 -11.81 3.42 17.14
CA GLU A 53 -11.49 2.85 18.45
C GLU A 53 -10.45 3.74 19.18
N PRO A 54 -10.73 4.22 20.42
CA PRO A 54 -9.82 5.08 21.15
C PRO A 54 -8.47 4.41 21.44
N ARG A 55 -7.38 5.15 21.25
CA ARG A 55 -5.99 4.73 21.51
C ARG A 55 -5.24 5.72 22.38
N TYR A 56 -4.00 5.38 22.71
CA TYR A 56 -3.09 6.22 23.47
C TYR A 56 -3.01 7.66 22.93
N PHE A 57 -2.77 7.81 21.62
CA PHE A 57 -2.67 9.13 20.98
C PHE A 57 -4.01 9.86 20.85
N SER A 58 -5.15 9.18 21.03
CA SER A 58 -6.48 9.79 21.03
C SER A 58 -7.05 9.99 22.44
N GLY A 59 -6.20 9.96 23.47
CA GLY A 59 -6.58 10.28 24.85
C GLY A 59 -7.00 9.10 25.71
N CYS A 60 -6.64 7.86 25.35
CA CYS A 60 -6.85 6.67 26.19
C CYS A 60 -5.51 6.10 26.70
N PRO A 61 -5.00 6.54 27.87
CA PRO A 61 -3.69 6.11 28.39
C PRO A 61 -3.60 4.62 28.72
N GLU A 62 -4.75 3.97 28.92
CA GLU A 62 -4.88 2.54 29.25
C GLU A 62 -4.83 1.64 28.01
N SER A 63 -4.85 2.22 26.80
CA SER A 63 -4.72 1.46 25.57
C SER A 63 -3.41 0.66 25.57
N THR A 64 -3.53 -0.64 25.30
CA THR A 64 -2.40 -1.56 25.16
C THR A 64 -1.80 -1.53 23.76
N VAL A 65 -2.35 -0.73 22.84
CA VAL A 65 -1.88 -0.60 21.45
C VAL A 65 -0.84 0.51 21.37
N ASP A 66 0.43 0.11 21.26
CA ASP A 66 1.56 1.03 21.14
C ASP A 66 1.93 1.27 19.67
N VAL A 67 1.71 0.29 18.80
CA VAL A 67 1.98 0.37 17.36
C VAL A 67 0.73 0.06 16.56
N ARG A 68 0.44 0.87 15.54
CA ARG A 68 -0.58 0.54 14.53
C ARG A 68 0.03 0.62 13.14
N ARG A 69 -0.06 -0.47 12.40
CA ARG A 69 0.36 -0.57 11.00
C ARG A 69 -0.88 -0.61 10.12
N ILE A 70 -0.95 0.28 9.13
CA ILE A 70 -2.08 0.38 8.20
C ILE A 70 -1.54 0.17 6.79
N CYS A 71 -2.08 -0.83 6.10
CA CYS A 71 -1.74 -1.12 4.71
C CYS A 71 -2.96 -0.88 3.82
N LEU A 72 -2.78 -0.09 2.78
CA LEU A 72 -3.82 0.23 1.79
C LEU A 72 -3.28 0.00 0.39
N SER A 73 -4.04 -0.76 -0.41
CA SER A 73 -3.80 -0.87 -1.85
C SER A 73 -4.73 0.07 -2.60
N ASN A 74 -4.22 0.67 -3.67
CA ASN A 74 -4.97 1.52 -4.58
C ASN A 74 -5.76 2.62 -3.85
N LEU A 75 -5.04 3.50 -3.15
CA LEU A 75 -5.61 4.53 -2.28
C LEU A 75 -6.77 5.31 -2.94
N THR A 76 -7.99 5.16 -2.42
CA THR A 76 -9.22 5.80 -2.93
C THR A 76 -9.65 7.00 -2.10
N ILE A 77 -10.57 7.81 -2.63
CA ILE A 77 -11.16 8.95 -1.91
C ILE A 77 -11.80 8.51 -0.58
N PRO A 78 -12.68 7.50 -0.51
CA PRO A 78 -13.28 7.10 0.76
C PRO A 78 -12.24 6.66 1.81
N MET A 79 -11.18 5.93 1.41
CA MET A 79 -10.08 5.59 2.32
C MET A 79 -9.40 6.86 2.89
N ILE A 80 -9.13 7.86 2.03
CA ILE A 80 -8.54 9.14 2.45
C ILE A 80 -9.45 9.88 3.43
N VAL A 81 -10.76 9.90 3.18
CA VAL A 81 -11.74 10.54 4.08
C VAL A 81 -11.75 9.85 5.44
N ILE A 82 -11.77 8.52 5.47
CA ILE A 82 -11.73 7.75 6.72
C ILE A 82 -10.45 8.06 7.49
N MET A 83 -9.29 8.05 6.82
CA MET A 83 -8.02 8.40 7.45
C MET A 83 -8.02 9.82 8.02
N PHE A 84 -8.44 10.84 7.28
CA PHE A 84 -8.48 12.22 7.78
C PHE A 84 -9.54 12.47 8.86
N SER A 85 -10.58 11.66 8.93
CA SER A 85 -11.60 11.78 9.97
C SER A 85 -11.20 11.13 11.29
N THR A 86 -10.24 10.20 11.27
CA THR A 86 -9.81 9.40 12.43
C THR A 86 -8.38 9.65 12.89
N VAL A 87 -7.54 10.27 12.04
CA VAL A 87 -6.17 10.65 12.38
C VAL A 87 -6.14 11.73 13.47
N THR A 88 -5.11 11.71 14.30
CA THR A 88 -4.90 12.74 15.31
C THR A 88 -4.50 14.08 14.67
N ASP A 89 -4.81 15.20 15.34
CA ASP A 89 -4.39 16.54 14.87
C ASP A 89 -2.88 16.66 14.70
N PHE A 90 -2.13 15.85 15.46
CA PHE A 90 -0.67 15.79 15.43
C PHE A 90 -0.12 15.12 14.17
N GLU A 91 -0.79 14.07 13.68
CA GLU A 91 -0.37 13.30 12.51
C GLU A 91 -0.92 13.85 11.19
N LEU A 92 -2.05 14.56 11.26
CA LEU A 92 -2.74 15.14 10.12
C LEU A 92 -1.84 15.87 9.10
N PRO A 93 -0.92 16.79 9.49
CA PRO A 93 -0.08 17.47 8.50
C PRO A 93 0.85 16.51 7.75
N PHE A 94 1.34 15.46 8.43
CA PHE A 94 2.27 14.48 7.84
C PHE A 94 1.53 13.51 6.93
N LEU A 95 0.38 13.00 7.39
CA LEU A 95 -0.45 12.12 6.57
C LEU A 95 -0.97 12.84 5.31
N SER A 96 -1.33 14.13 5.43
CA SER A 96 -1.73 14.94 4.27
C SER A 96 -0.61 15.11 3.25
N ALA A 97 0.61 15.39 3.71
CA ALA A 97 1.78 15.49 2.83
C ALA A 97 2.10 14.14 2.18
N PHE A 98 2.10 13.06 2.95
CA PHE A 98 2.37 11.70 2.50
C PHE A 98 1.39 11.23 1.41
N ILE A 99 0.09 11.44 1.61
CA ILE A 99 -0.94 11.14 0.60
C ILE A 99 -0.68 11.93 -0.69
N ARG A 100 -0.33 13.21 -0.58
CA ARG A 100 -0.02 14.05 -1.74
C ARG A 100 1.21 13.54 -2.50
N SER A 101 2.28 13.21 -1.80
CA SER A 101 3.51 12.66 -2.38
C SER A 101 3.26 11.32 -3.07
N HIS A 102 2.49 10.43 -2.44
CA HIS A 102 2.10 9.14 -3.00
C HIS A 102 1.27 9.34 -4.28
N LEU A 103 0.17 10.10 -4.22
CA LEU A 103 -0.68 10.35 -5.39
C LEU A 103 0.06 11.08 -6.52
N GLY A 104 1.01 11.95 -6.18
CA GLY A 104 1.86 12.66 -7.14
C GLY A 104 3.06 11.88 -7.67
N SER A 105 3.28 10.63 -7.22
CA SER A 105 4.47 9.83 -7.55
C SER A 105 5.79 10.58 -7.33
N GLN A 106 5.89 11.31 -6.22
CA GLN A 106 7.08 12.07 -5.87
C GLN A 106 8.09 11.16 -5.17
N ALA A 107 9.22 10.88 -5.80
CA ALA A 107 10.30 10.12 -5.19
C ALA A 107 10.87 10.87 -3.98
N LEU A 108 10.95 10.20 -2.84
CA LEU A 108 11.42 10.78 -1.59
C LEU A 108 11.94 9.68 -0.66
N ALA A 109 13.07 9.92 -0.02
CA ALA A 109 13.53 9.14 1.13
C ALA A 109 13.98 10.15 2.19
N CYS A 110 13.31 10.18 3.32
CA CYS A 110 13.52 11.22 4.34
C CYS A 110 13.40 10.65 5.74
N ALA A 111 14.28 11.11 6.63
CA ALA A 111 14.16 10.96 8.06
C ALA A 111 14.16 12.36 8.68
N ARG A 112 13.14 12.70 9.47
CA ARG A 112 13.08 13.94 10.24
C ARG A 112 13.06 13.59 11.71
N LEU A 113 14.11 13.99 12.41
CA LEU A 113 14.28 13.79 13.84
C LEU A 113 14.33 15.18 14.48
N GLU A 114 13.39 15.49 15.36
CA GLU A 114 13.43 16.76 16.10
C GLU A 114 14.27 16.58 17.38
N PRO A 115 15.29 17.43 17.62
CA PRO A 115 16.24 17.23 18.73
C PRO A 115 15.64 17.26 20.13
N ASP A 116 14.51 17.94 20.32
CA ASP A 116 13.90 18.21 21.62
C ASP A 116 12.70 17.29 21.94
N GLY A 117 12.30 16.42 21.01
CA GLY A 117 11.13 15.55 21.15
C GLY A 117 9.79 16.30 21.20
N SER A 118 9.77 17.60 20.86
CA SER A 118 8.56 18.43 20.87
C SER A 118 7.61 18.14 19.71
N ARG A 119 8.13 17.54 18.62
CA ARG A 119 7.35 17.09 17.47
C ARG A 119 7.63 15.61 17.18
N PRO A 120 6.79 14.95 16.36
CA PRO A 120 7.05 13.56 16.03
C PRO A 120 8.30 13.47 15.17
N TYR A 121 9.00 12.35 15.31
CA TYR A 121 9.90 11.93 14.26
C TYR A 121 9.11 11.33 13.11
N ILE A 122 9.70 11.38 11.92
CA ILE A 122 9.12 10.86 10.69
C ILE A 122 10.19 10.08 9.94
N PHE A 123 9.81 8.90 9.46
CA PHE A 123 10.54 8.18 8.43
C PHE A 123 9.61 8.00 7.23
N GLU A 124 10.00 8.50 6.08
CA GLU A 124 9.15 8.57 4.89
C GLU A 124 9.94 8.06 3.68
N LEU A 125 9.29 7.22 2.90
CA LEU A 125 9.81 6.65 1.67
C LEU A 125 8.71 6.62 0.62
N HIS A 126 9.02 7.09 -0.57
CA HIS A 126 8.20 6.99 -1.76
C HIS A 126 9.10 6.50 -2.90
N ILE A 127 8.75 5.35 -3.47
CA ILE A 127 9.47 4.76 -4.60
C ILE A 127 8.51 4.63 -5.79
N PRO A 128 8.41 5.67 -6.63
CA PRO A 128 7.82 5.54 -7.95
C PRO A 128 8.65 4.57 -8.79
N HIS A 129 7.99 3.63 -9.47
CA HIS A 129 8.65 2.65 -10.33
C HIS A 129 7.70 2.17 -11.42
N PHE A 130 8.24 1.34 -12.31
CA PHE A 130 7.47 0.67 -13.35
C PHE A 130 7.44 -0.83 -13.09
N VAL A 131 6.32 -1.44 -13.44
CA VAL A 131 6.16 -2.90 -13.44
C VAL A 131 5.78 -3.35 -14.83
N LEU A 132 6.29 -4.51 -15.23
CA LEU A 132 6.04 -5.10 -16.53
C LEU A 132 5.15 -6.32 -16.36
N ARG A 133 4.00 -6.35 -17.05
CA ARG A 133 3.03 -7.45 -16.97
C ARG A 133 2.47 -7.77 -18.35
N ALA A 134 2.10 -9.03 -18.56
CA ALA A 134 1.38 -9.46 -19.76
C ALA A 134 -0.12 -9.53 -19.46
N HIS A 135 -0.97 -8.88 -20.26
CA HIS A 135 -2.42 -8.91 -20.08
C HIS A 135 -3.19 -9.22 -21.37
N ARG A 136 -4.29 -9.97 -21.22
CA ARG A 136 -5.38 -10.06 -22.20
C ARG A 136 -6.41 -8.99 -21.88
N GLY A 137 -6.21 -7.78 -22.41
CA GLY A 137 -7.01 -6.61 -22.06
C GLY A 137 -6.44 -5.89 -20.83
N PRO A 138 -5.61 -4.84 -21.03
CA PRO A 138 -4.95 -4.19 -19.91
C PRO A 138 -5.96 -3.52 -18.97
N PRO A 139 -5.91 -3.81 -17.65
CA PRO A 139 -6.70 -3.08 -16.68
C PRO A 139 -6.34 -1.59 -16.70
N ARG A 140 -7.32 -0.76 -16.35
CA ARG A 140 -7.14 0.68 -16.16
C ARG A 140 -7.27 1.00 -14.69
N ASP A 141 -6.46 1.95 -14.22
CA ASP A 141 -6.65 2.52 -12.89
C ASP A 141 -8.04 3.18 -12.83
N SER A 142 -8.90 2.67 -11.96
CA SER A 142 -10.25 3.18 -11.77
C SER A 142 -10.26 4.51 -11.02
N ARG A 143 -9.17 4.86 -10.34
CA ARG A 143 -9.03 6.09 -9.58
C ARG A 143 -8.74 7.24 -10.53
N THR A 144 -9.46 8.34 -10.35
CA THR A 144 -9.34 9.53 -11.20
C THR A 144 -9.04 10.77 -10.37
N MET A 145 -8.28 11.68 -10.97
CA MET A 145 -8.10 13.04 -10.45
C MET A 145 -9.36 13.88 -10.75
N GLY A 146 -9.47 15.06 -10.14
CA GLY A 146 -10.61 15.97 -10.38
C GLY A 146 -10.79 16.44 -11.83
N ASN A 147 -9.80 16.20 -12.71
CA ASN A 147 -9.89 16.47 -14.15
C ASN A 147 -10.33 15.25 -14.98
N GLY A 148 -10.72 14.14 -14.33
CA GLY A 148 -11.16 12.89 -14.98
C GLY A 148 -10.03 12.01 -15.53
N LYS A 149 -8.76 12.43 -15.43
CA LYS A 149 -7.62 11.58 -15.81
C LYS A 149 -7.37 10.54 -14.72
N THR A 150 -6.95 9.34 -15.13
CA THR A 150 -6.55 8.30 -14.18
C THR A 150 -5.32 8.74 -13.39
N ILE A 151 -5.22 8.29 -12.13
CA ILE A 151 -4.10 8.64 -11.24
C ILE A 151 -2.80 8.00 -11.74
N ARG A 152 -2.88 6.77 -12.24
CA ARG A 152 -1.80 6.04 -12.90
C ARG A 152 -2.16 5.65 -14.33
N SER A 153 -1.15 5.26 -15.10
CA SER A 153 -1.31 4.81 -16.48
C SER A 153 -0.48 3.57 -16.78
N GLY A 154 -0.97 2.75 -17.70
CA GLY A 154 -0.20 1.69 -18.32
C GLY A 154 0.08 2.03 -19.79
N GLU A 155 1.26 1.68 -20.27
CA GLU A 155 1.67 1.84 -21.67
C GLU A 155 1.86 0.47 -22.32
N ASP A 156 1.35 0.30 -23.55
CA ASP A 156 1.54 -0.92 -24.33
C ASP A 156 2.93 -0.90 -24.97
N VAL A 157 3.82 -1.76 -24.48
CA VAL A 157 5.21 -1.92 -24.94
C VAL A 157 5.40 -3.16 -25.80
N THR A 158 4.30 -3.76 -26.30
CA THR A 158 4.34 -4.95 -27.18
C THR A 158 5.15 -4.69 -28.46
N PHE A 159 5.29 -3.43 -28.87
CA PHE A 159 6.08 -3.05 -30.04
C PHE A 159 7.55 -3.48 -29.94
N LEU A 160 8.10 -3.62 -28.72
CA LEU A 160 9.46 -4.09 -28.50
C LEU A 160 9.64 -5.56 -28.90
N LYS A 161 8.62 -6.41 -28.70
CA LYS A 161 8.70 -7.85 -28.98
C LYS A 161 8.72 -8.16 -30.49
N ASN A 162 7.92 -7.43 -31.27
CA ASN A 162 7.52 -7.89 -32.59
C ASN A 162 7.90 -6.96 -33.76
N GLY A 163 8.69 -5.90 -33.55
CA GLY A 163 9.21 -5.07 -34.64
C GLY A 163 8.15 -4.58 -35.64
N LEU A 164 6.89 -4.34 -35.19
CA LEU A 164 5.65 -4.00 -35.94
C LEU A 164 4.66 -5.15 -36.26
N ARG A 165 4.86 -6.41 -35.84
CA ARG A 165 3.89 -7.51 -36.11
C ARG A 165 2.93 -7.80 -34.94
N LYS A 166 1.68 -8.12 -35.32
CA LYS A 166 0.47 -8.33 -34.48
C LYS A 166 0.72 -9.00 -33.12
N LYS A 167 -0.13 -8.65 -32.14
CA LYS A 167 -0.23 -9.33 -30.83
C LYS A 167 -0.32 -10.84 -31.03
N GLU A 168 0.74 -11.57 -30.66
CA GLU A 168 0.68 -13.04 -30.58
C GLU A 168 -0.32 -13.41 -29.48
N ASN A 169 -1.29 -14.26 -29.82
CA ASN A 169 -2.28 -14.83 -28.89
C ASN A 169 -3.12 -13.79 -28.12
N GLY A 170 -3.21 -12.54 -28.59
CA GLY A 170 -3.98 -11.47 -27.95
C GLY A 170 -3.37 -10.91 -26.66
N LEU A 171 -2.17 -11.37 -26.26
CA LEU A 171 -1.45 -10.85 -25.11
C LEU A 171 -0.75 -9.54 -25.47
N SER A 172 -0.85 -8.56 -24.58
CA SER A 172 -0.15 -7.28 -24.68
C SER A 172 0.86 -7.19 -23.54
N MET A 173 2.09 -6.80 -23.85
CA MET A 173 3.06 -6.48 -22.80
C MET A 173 2.85 -5.03 -22.38
N MET A 174 2.59 -4.83 -21.10
CA MET A 174 2.16 -3.56 -20.54
C MET A 174 3.15 -3.13 -19.46
N MET A 175 3.56 -1.87 -19.52
CA MET A 175 4.38 -1.22 -18.52
C MET A 175 3.49 -0.27 -17.70
N TYR A 176 3.34 -0.52 -16.40
CA TYR A 176 2.48 0.27 -15.53
C TYR A 176 3.28 1.18 -14.61
N SER A 177 2.88 2.44 -14.51
CA SER A 177 3.41 3.37 -13.51
C SER A 177 2.82 3.04 -12.14
N THR A 178 3.65 2.84 -11.14
CA THR A 178 3.22 2.49 -9.78
C THR A 178 4.04 3.26 -8.75
N THR A 179 3.57 3.29 -7.50
CA THR A 179 4.28 3.92 -6.39
C THR A 179 4.04 3.11 -5.12
N THR A 180 5.12 2.74 -4.46
CA THR A 180 5.10 2.18 -3.11
C THR A 180 5.53 3.26 -2.13
N SER A 181 4.82 3.40 -1.02
CA SER A 181 5.09 4.47 -0.05
C SER A 181 4.97 3.96 1.37
N ILE A 182 5.92 4.36 2.21
CA ILE A 182 5.99 4.01 3.63
C ILE A 182 6.11 5.30 4.42
N LEU A 183 5.25 5.47 5.42
CA LEU A 183 5.37 6.51 6.44
C LEU A 183 5.37 5.86 7.81
N ILE A 184 6.36 6.17 8.63
CA ILE A 184 6.33 5.93 10.06
C ILE A 184 6.38 7.26 10.78
N VAL A 185 5.40 7.49 11.63
CA VAL A 185 5.29 8.69 12.45
C VAL A 185 5.14 8.28 13.90
N GLY A 186 5.89 8.92 14.80
CA GLY A 186 5.81 8.60 16.22
C GLY A 186 6.42 9.67 17.08
N GLN A 187 6.03 9.68 18.35
CA GLN A 187 6.64 10.52 19.38
C GLN A 187 7.72 9.76 20.16
N PHE A 188 7.55 8.44 20.31
CA PHE A 188 8.48 7.57 21.02
C PHE A 188 8.95 6.44 20.10
N SER A 189 10.16 5.94 20.31
CA SER A 189 10.74 4.90 19.46
C SER A 189 9.91 3.61 19.42
N ARG A 190 9.15 3.32 20.49
CA ARG A 190 8.28 2.13 20.61
C ARG A 190 6.79 2.41 20.42
N ARG A 191 6.42 3.68 20.17
CA ARG A 191 5.01 4.08 19.94
C ARG A 191 4.90 4.89 18.68
N TRP A 192 4.33 4.27 17.65
CA TRP A 192 4.32 4.85 16.32
C TRP A 192 3.18 4.28 15.48
N ASN A 193 2.77 5.05 14.48
CA ASN A 193 1.84 4.62 13.45
C ASN A 193 2.60 4.47 12.14
N GLY A 194 2.37 3.35 11.47
CA GLY A 194 2.92 3.03 10.15
C GLY A 194 1.82 3.07 9.11
N TYR A 195 2.10 3.67 7.96
CA TYR A 195 1.24 3.66 6.78
C TYR A 195 2.02 3.11 5.59
N LEU A 196 1.48 2.09 4.95
CA LEU A 196 1.95 1.52 3.71
C LEU A 196 0.89 1.75 2.63
N PHE A 197 1.25 2.49 1.58
CA PHE A 197 0.40 2.64 0.39
C PHE A 197 1.07 1.98 -0.81
N THR A 198 0.35 1.08 -1.48
CA THR A 198 0.80 0.40 -2.69
C THR A 198 -0.18 0.65 -3.83
N ASP A 199 0.37 0.87 -5.03
CA ASP A 199 -0.42 0.82 -6.26
C ASP A 199 -0.34 -0.61 -6.83
N SER A 200 -1.50 -1.23 -7.01
CA SER A 200 -1.65 -2.60 -7.51
C SER A 200 -2.81 -2.74 -8.49
N TYR A 201 -3.30 -1.62 -9.06
CA TYR A 201 -4.44 -1.57 -9.99
C TYR A 201 -4.23 -2.38 -11.28
N TYR A 202 -2.98 -2.72 -11.58
CA TYR A 202 -2.57 -3.54 -12.72
C TYR A 202 -2.67 -5.03 -12.43
N GLU A 203 -2.75 -5.44 -11.17
CA GLU A 203 -2.98 -6.83 -10.81
C GLU A 203 -4.46 -7.15 -11.03
N ALA A 204 -4.73 -8.06 -11.96
CA ALA A 204 -6.07 -8.30 -12.46
C ALA A 204 -6.99 -8.84 -11.35
N GLN A 205 -8.18 -8.24 -11.25
CA GLN A 205 -9.39 -8.93 -10.78
C GLN A 205 -9.76 -9.98 -11.85
N SER A 206 -9.03 -11.10 -11.92
CA SER A 206 -9.32 -12.16 -12.88
C SER A 206 -10.59 -12.88 -12.47
N GLY A 207 -11.73 -12.44 -13.02
CA GLY A 207 -12.98 -13.20 -13.03
C GLY A 207 -13.04 -14.26 -14.13
N ASP A 208 -11.92 -14.56 -14.79
CA ASP A 208 -11.78 -15.67 -15.72
C ASP A 208 -10.62 -16.55 -15.26
N ASP A 209 -10.96 -17.79 -14.88
CA ASP A 209 -10.08 -18.90 -14.51
C ASP A 209 -9.20 -19.38 -15.70
N SER A 210 -8.66 -18.47 -16.51
CA SER A 210 -7.68 -18.83 -17.52
C SER A 210 -6.29 -18.81 -16.88
N ASP A 211 -5.86 -20.02 -16.54
CA ASP A 211 -4.63 -20.53 -15.91
C ASP A 211 -3.28 -20.08 -16.54
N GLU A 212 -3.19 -18.88 -17.11
CA GLU A 212 -1.99 -18.35 -17.76
C GLU A 212 -1.67 -16.89 -17.39
N SER A 213 -2.07 -16.42 -16.20
CA SER A 213 -1.35 -15.28 -15.61
C SER A 213 -0.05 -15.81 -15.01
N VAL A 214 1.07 -15.63 -15.71
CA VAL A 214 2.40 -15.73 -15.09
C VAL A 214 2.53 -14.54 -14.13
N GLY A 215 1.96 -14.69 -12.94
CA GLY A 215 1.91 -13.69 -11.90
C GLY A 215 1.48 -14.40 -10.63
N SER A 216 2.45 -14.73 -9.78
CA SER A 216 2.19 -15.08 -8.38
C SER A 216 1.27 -14.02 -7.78
N ALA A 217 0.31 -14.41 -6.93
CA ALA A 217 -0.50 -13.47 -6.16
C ALA A 217 0.41 -12.37 -5.60
N ASN A 218 0.15 -11.12 -5.99
CA ASN A 218 1.07 -10.03 -5.69
C ASN A 218 0.92 -9.65 -4.21
N GLU A 219 1.99 -9.85 -3.44
CA GLU A 219 2.18 -9.46 -2.03
C GLU A 219 1.90 -7.95 -1.77
N ASP A 220 1.79 -7.13 -2.83
CA ASP A 220 1.44 -5.71 -2.76
C ASP A 220 -0.07 -5.44 -2.78
N THR A 221 -0.90 -6.46 -2.95
CA THR A 221 -2.35 -6.36 -2.83
C THR A 221 -2.80 -6.70 -1.42
N VAL A 222 -3.73 -5.92 -0.86
CA VAL A 222 -4.37 -6.26 0.41
C VAL A 222 -5.04 -7.65 0.36
N LEU A 223 -5.58 -8.04 -0.80
CA LEU A 223 -6.23 -9.35 -1.01
C LEU A 223 -5.27 -10.53 -0.84
N ALA A 224 -3.98 -10.38 -1.17
CA ALA A 224 -3.00 -11.44 -0.96
C ALA A 224 -2.86 -11.85 0.52
N TRP A 225 -3.29 -10.98 1.45
CA TRP A 225 -3.23 -11.21 2.88
C TRP A 225 -4.60 -11.48 3.51
N ASP A 226 -5.68 -11.51 2.73
CA ASP A 226 -7.04 -11.75 3.22
C ASP A 226 -7.30 -13.24 3.53
N ASP A 227 -6.64 -14.14 2.80
CA ASP A 227 -6.87 -15.59 2.89
C ASP A 227 -5.91 -16.33 3.83
N GLU A 228 -4.97 -15.63 4.48
CA GLU A 228 -4.01 -16.25 5.42
C GLU A 228 -4.61 -16.53 6.82
N ARG A 229 -5.89 -16.91 6.86
CA ARG A 229 -6.61 -17.28 8.08
C ARG A 229 -6.33 -18.71 8.55
N ASP A 230 -5.62 -19.52 7.77
CA ASP A 230 -5.38 -20.95 8.03
C ASP A 230 -3.92 -21.29 8.43
N PHE A 231 -3.22 -20.41 9.14
CA PHE A 231 -1.94 -20.79 9.77
C PHE A 231 -2.17 -21.63 11.04
N GLU A 232 -2.73 -22.84 10.89
CA GLU A 232 -2.83 -23.88 11.95
C GLU A 232 -1.44 -24.39 12.45
N GLY A 233 -0.33 -23.80 12.00
CA GLY A 233 1.04 -24.25 12.31
C GLY A 233 1.83 -23.38 13.30
N GLY A 234 1.24 -22.34 13.90
CA GLY A 234 1.95 -21.47 14.85
C GLY A 234 3.07 -20.63 14.23
N ARG A 235 3.07 -20.44 12.90
CA ARG A 235 3.87 -19.40 12.25
C ARG A 235 3.13 -18.08 12.41
N GLY A 236 3.80 -17.06 12.94
CA GLY A 236 3.27 -15.72 13.06
C GLY A 236 2.81 -15.15 11.72
N LEU A 237 1.82 -14.25 11.76
CA LEU A 237 1.28 -13.57 10.59
C LEU A 237 2.43 -12.85 9.85
N PRO A 238 2.58 -13.00 8.53
CA PRO A 238 3.59 -12.26 7.78
C PRO A 238 3.32 -10.75 7.80
N ASP A 239 4.37 -9.95 7.73
CA ASP A 239 4.29 -8.49 7.77
C ASP A 239 4.15 -7.90 6.35
N PRO A 240 3.02 -7.26 6.01
CA PRO A 240 2.82 -6.66 4.70
C PRO A 240 3.82 -5.55 4.38
N PHE A 241 4.37 -4.80 5.35
CA PHE A 241 5.42 -3.80 5.08
C PHE A 241 6.66 -4.43 4.48
N THR A 242 6.90 -5.71 4.77
CA THR A 242 8.04 -6.49 4.30
C THR A 242 7.67 -7.48 3.20
N CYS A 243 6.48 -7.38 2.61
CA CYS A 243 5.99 -8.37 1.65
C CYS A 243 6.05 -9.80 2.22
N GLY A 244 5.86 -9.97 3.53
CA GLY A 244 5.92 -11.27 4.21
C GLY A 244 7.30 -11.89 4.42
N ASP A 245 8.39 -11.20 4.06
CA ASP A 245 9.76 -11.64 4.38
C ASP A 245 10.02 -11.76 5.88
N THR A 246 9.30 -10.98 6.70
CA THR A 246 9.36 -11.02 8.15
C THR A 246 7.98 -11.27 8.74
N GLN A 247 7.95 -11.79 9.98
CA GLN A 247 6.69 -11.99 10.70
C GLN A 247 6.28 -10.70 11.41
N ALA A 248 5.01 -10.34 11.31
CA ALA A 248 4.40 -9.21 11.99
C ALA A 248 4.54 -9.30 13.52
N ASP A 249 4.56 -10.51 14.08
CA ASP A 249 4.69 -10.77 15.53
C ASP A 249 6.14 -10.91 16.02
N THR A 250 7.13 -10.77 15.13
CA THR A 250 8.55 -10.72 15.53
C THR A 250 8.94 -9.27 15.81
N PRO A 251 9.14 -8.89 17.09
CA PRO A 251 9.21 -7.49 17.45
C PRO A 251 10.52 -6.87 16.98
N LEU A 252 10.46 -6.02 15.96
CA LEU A 252 11.46 -4.97 15.80
C LEU A 252 11.13 -3.88 16.82
N PRO A 253 11.93 -3.73 17.89
CA PRO A 253 11.52 -3.00 19.09
C PRO A 253 11.52 -1.49 18.91
N ASN A 254 11.98 -0.95 17.78
CA ASN A 254 11.93 0.48 17.50
C ASN A 254 11.56 0.79 16.04
N SER A 255 10.88 1.91 15.87
CA SER A 255 10.40 2.42 14.58
C SER A 255 11.47 2.61 13.51
N ARG A 256 12.70 2.96 13.92
CA ARG A 256 13.80 3.21 12.98
C ARG A 256 14.27 1.90 12.33
N ASP A 257 14.52 0.88 13.13
CA ASP A 257 14.99 -0.42 12.64
C ASP A 257 13.90 -1.09 11.81
N TYR A 258 12.64 -0.94 12.24
CA TYR A 258 11.48 -1.35 11.46
C TYR A 258 11.41 -0.64 10.10
N PHE A 259 11.54 0.70 10.07
CA PHE A 259 11.56 1.46 8.83
C PHE A 259 12.68 1.03 7.89
N ILE A 260 13.91 0.90 8.40
CA ILE A 260 15.07 0.53 7.58
C ILE A 260 14.87 -0.86 6.98
N ASN A 261 14.37 -1.81 7.76
CA ASN A 261 14.08 -3.16 7.29
C ASN A 261 13.02 -3.15 6.19
N ALA A 262 11.86 -2.54 6.45
CA ALA A 262 10.78 -2.43 5.47
C ALA A 262 11.23 -1.70 4.20
N ALA A 263 11.93 -0.57 4.34
CA ALA A 263 12.48 0.20 3.23
C ALA A 263 13.47 -0.62 2.39
N SER A 264 14.37 -1.37 3.04
CA SER A 264 15.34 -2.23 2.36
C SER A 264 14.65 -3.31 1.52
N ILE A 265 13.67 -4.00 2.12
CA ILE A 265 12.93 -5.07 1.44
C ILE A 265 12.10 -4.51 0.29
N ARG A 266 11.37 -3.41 0.50
CA ARG A 266 10.59 -2.76 -0.58
C ARG A 266 11.48 -2.25 -1.71
N THR A 267 12.65 -1.70 -1.39
CA THR A 267 13.61 -1.26 -2.41
C THR A 267 14.14 -2.44 -3.22
N ARG A 268 14.41 -3.58 -2.56
CA ARG A 268 14.81 -4.82 -3.24
C ARG A 268 13.73 -5.31 -4.21
N ARG A 269 12.45 -5.33 -3.80
CA ARG A 269 11.33 -5.69 -4.69
C ARG A 269 11.24 -4.77 -5.91
N VAL A 270 11.40 -3.46 -5.72
CA VAL A 270 11.44 -2.51 -6.84
C VAL A 270 12.62 -2.78 -7.77
N LEU A 271 13.78 -3.16 -7.24
CA LEU A 271 14.94 -3.53 -8.05
C LEU A 271 14.70 -4.82 -8.85
N GLU A 272 13.97 -5.79 -8.30
CA GLU A 272 13.54 -7.01 -9.01
C GLU A 272 12.66 -6.66 -10.21
N GLU A 273 11.63 -5.82 -10.01
CA GLU A 273 10.75 -5.33 -11.09
C GLU A 273 11.53 -4.55 -12.17
N TRP A 274 12.45 -3.70 -11.75
CA TRP A 274 13.33 -2.98 -12.67
C TRP A 274 14.21 -3.93 -13.49
N SER A 275 14.76 -4.96 -12.85
CA SER A 275 15.60 -5.95 -13.51
C SER A 275 14.81 -6.73 -14.58
N LEU A 276 13.56 -7.10 -14.29
CA LEU A 276 12.67 -7.73 -15.27
C LEU A 276 12.42 -6.83 -16.48
N LEU A 277 12.20 -5.54 -16.27
CA LEU A 277 12.04 -4.56 -17.34
C LEU A 277 13.30 -4.47 -18.22
N VAL A 278 14.47 -4.34 -17.59
CA VAL A 278 15.76 -4.22 -18.31
C VAL A 278 16.03 -5.49 -19.13
N CYS A 279 15.91 -6.68 -18.52
CA CYS A 279 16.09 -7.94 -19.23
C CYS A 279 15.15 -8.04 -20.44
N PHE A 280 13.87 -7.66 -20.30
CA PHE A 280 12.93 -7.66 -21.41
C PHE A 280 13.38 -6.76 -22.57
N VAL A 281 13.83 -5.54 -22.26
CA VAL A 281 14.31 -4.57 -23.27
C VAL A 281 15.59 -5.05 -23.95
N GLU A 282 16.55 -5.58 -23.20
CA GLU A 282 17.82 -6.11 -23.74
C GLU A 282 17.57 -7.31 -24.66
N GLU A 283 16.79 -8.29 -24.21
CA GLU A 283 16.42 -9.47 -25.02
C GLU A 283 15.71 -9.09 -26.32
N GLN A 284 14.89 -8.04 -26.29
CA GLN A 284 14.21 -7.57 -27.50
C GLN A 284 15.14 -6.76 -28.39
N SER A 285 16.07 -5.99 -27.83
CA SER A 285 17.03 -5.20 -28.60
C SER A 285 18.00 -6.09 -29.37
N ASP A 286 18.53 -7.14 -28.73
CA ASP A 286 19.46 -8.10 -29.35
C ASP A 286 18.85 -8.86 -30.53
N LYS A 287 17.53 -9.04 -30.55
CA LYS A 287 16.82 -9.71 -31.67
C LYS A 287 16.69 -8.84 -32.92
N HIS A 288 16.94 -7.54 -32.82
CA HIS A 288 16.78 -6.57 -33.91
C HIS A 288 18.12 -6.04 -34.45
N VAL A 289 19.26 -6.54 -33.95
CA VAL A 289 20.62 -6.31 -34.48
C VAL A 289 21.05 -7.48 -35.35
#